data_AF-A0A2K2U5M3-F1
#
_entry.id   AF-A0A2K2U5M3-F1
#
_cell.length_a   1.000
_cell.length_b   1.000
_cell.length_c   1.000
_cell.angle_alpha   90.00
_cell.angle_beta   90.00
_cell.angle_gamma   90.00
#
_symmetry.space_group_name_H-M   'P 1'
#
loop_
_entity.id
_entity.type
_entity.pdbx_description
1 polymer ?
#
loop_
_entity_poly.entity_id
_entity_poly.type
_entity_poly.pdbx_seq_one_letter_code
_entity_poly.pdbx_strand_id
1 'polypeptide(L)'
;MASTAVGTASRERASADARTGGRVARGIAFAALGGICWGFSGTCAQLMTSGFGVSASWITCVRLLSAAVIFLAVCAVREPRNLLAALRDVRSLARIAAFALFGVLLTQMSYLTAISYTNAGTGTVLERLGLVLIMLYVCLRTRRLPKVREAAGLVLAIAGTVLIATKGNLGALAIPAEGLFWGLVSAFALACYTLIPGKALEKWGSFIVTGLSMLIGGVVATAAVRPWTIEVDLSLDLALVMGAMVLVGTFAAYLFYLQGITDAGPVRAGLVGCVEPVSATAISAVWLGTPVVPVDLAGVALIIGMMFLVAQRDDRPAQGAAAYDGAVDNLPPFQGRATELGYYRARRAVRGDFGRMKEVLEDGRRAVRALGIKEGRKRYPSARRLMRAIDDGCAYVVVAQRTADGEGAASAQDAAGSERVIGVFALDPKGDPAYAHAVGARWADGAGGPDGGAVYAALHWVTVAAGARRRGVGGYILGTAERIAREEGLSSIRADVYRENAPIRALLEEYGYRHCGDIELRPGLGRVRRRAAYERTW
;
A
#
# COMPACT_ATOMS: atom_id res chain seq x y z
N MET A 1 41.00 -19.19 -12.60
CA MET A 1 39.69 -18.65 -13.05
C MET A 1 38.62 -18.60 -11.94
N ALA A 2 38.71 -19.38 -10.85
CA ALA A 2 37.73 -19.33 -9.75
C ALA A 2 37.83 -18.06 -8.86
N SER A 3 39.03 -17.48 -8.69
CA SER A 3 39.24 -16.28 -7.85
C SER A 3 38.60 -15.01 -8.42
N THR A 4 38.51 -14.87 -9.75
CA THR A 4 37.89 -13.72 -10.42
C THR A 4 36.36 -13.72 -10.36
N ALA A 5 35.73 -14.90 -10.37
CA ALA A 5 34.27 -15.05 -10.33
C ALA A 5 33.65 -14.76 -8.94
N VAL A 6 34.40 -15.03 -7.86
CA VAL A 6 34.01 -14.69 -6.48
C VAL A 6 34.09 -13.17 -6.25
N GLY A 7 35.04 -12.49 -6.88
CA GLY A 7 35.19 -11.04 -6.83
C GLY A 7 34.12 -10.26 -7.61
N THR A 8 33.57 -10.84 -8.69
CA THR A 8 32.47 -10.23 -9.45
C THR A 8 31.13 -10.39 -8.74
N ALA A 9 30.85 -11.56 -8.16
CA ALA A 9 29.61 -11.79 -7.40
C ALA A 9 29.54 -10.94 -6.11
N SER A 10 30.66 -10.71 -5.42
CA SER A 10 30.71 -9.83 -4.26
C SER A 10 30.54 -8.35 -4.64
N ARG A 11 31.09 -7.92 -5.77
CA ARG A 11 30.87 -6.58 -6.35
C ARG A 11 29.44 -6.37 -6.84
N GLU A 12 28.81 -7.39 -7.43
CA GLU A 12 27.41 -7.32 -7.87
C GLU A 12 26.44 -7.26 -6.70
N ARG A 13 26.66 -8.07 -5.64
CA ARG A 13 25.93 -7.98 -4.37
C ARG A 13 26.10 -6.62 -3.71
N ALA A 14 27.33 -6.09 -3.62
CA ALA A 14 27.58 -4.75 -3.10
C ALA A 14 26.89 -3.67 -3.95
N SER A 15 26.82 -3.82 -5.28
CA SER A 15 26.09 -2.90 -6.15
C SER A 15 24.57 -3.02 -6.03
N ALA A 16 24.05 -4.21 -5.72
CA ALA A 16 22.62 -4.46 -5.54
C ALA A 16 22.15 -3.95 -4.18
N ASP A 17 22.93 -4.15 -3.12
CA ASP A 17 22.71 -3.54 -1.81
C ASP A 17 22.84 -2.02 -1.86
N ALA A 18 23.83 -1.48 -2.58
CA ALA A 18 23.96 -0.03 -2.80
C ALA A 18 22.76 0.54 -3.58
N ARG A 19 22.25 -0.17 -4.60
CA ARG A 19 21.04 0.23 -5.36
C ARG A 19 19.75 0.13 -4.55
N THR A 20 19.69 -0.78 -3.58
CA THR A 20 18.53 -0.96 -2.70
C THR A 20 18.55 0.07 -1.57
N GLY A 21 19.72 0.31 -0.98
CA GLY A 21 19.96 1.41 -0.04
C GLY A 21 19.70 2.79 -0.67
N GLY A 22 20.13 3.00 -1.92
CA GLY A 22 19.86 4.24 -2.66
C GLY A 22 18.38 4.50 -2.93
N ARG A 23 17.59 3.45 -3.24
CA ARG A 23 16.13 3.58 -3.39
C ARG A 23 15.44 3.89 -2.07
N VAL A 24 15.83 3.22 -0.98
CA VAL A 24 15.26 3.50 0.35
C VAL A 24 15.62 4.91 0.83
N ALA A 25 16.86 5.34 0.65
CA ALA A 25 17.30 6.70 0.99
C ALA A 25 16.53 7.76 0.18
N ARG A 26 16.33 7.52 -1.12
CA ARG A 26 15.49 8.37 -1.97
C ARG A 26 14.06 8.43 -1.46
N GLY A 27 13.48 7.29 -1.07
CA GLY A 27 12.12 7.26 -0.52
C GLY A 27 11.99 7.98 0.82
N ILE A 28 12.98 7.86 1.70
CA ILE A 28 13.04 8.64 2.95
C ILE A 28 13.10 10.14 2.64
N ALA A 29 13.94 10.57 1.69
CA ALA A 29 14.05 11.97 1.30
C ALA A 29 12.72 12.52 0.75
N PHE A 30 12.03 11.77 -0.12
CA PHE A 30 10.72 12.18 -0.64
C PHE A 30 9.62 12.18 0.43
N ALA A 31 9.62 11.22 1.35
CA ALA A 31 8.69 11.22 2.48
C ALA A 31 8.91 12.43 3.40
N ALA A 32 10.17 12.78 3.67
CA ALA A 32 10.53 13.95 4.46
C ALA A 32 10.10 15.24 3.76
N LEU A 33 10.37 15.36 2.45
CA LEU A 33 9.95 16.50 1.65
C LEU A 33 8.43 16.66 1.66
N GLY A 34 7.68 15.56 1.52
CA GLY A 34 6.23 15.56 1.65
C GLY A 34 5.77 16.09 3.01
N GLY A 35 6.37 15.60 4.10
CA GLY A 35 6.08 16.07 5.46
C GLY A 35 6.41 17.56 5.67
N ILE A 36 7.52 18.04 5.12
CA ILE A 36 7.90 19.47 5.19
C ILE A 36 6.88 20.34 4.42
N CYS A 37 6.45 19.90 3.24
CA CYS A 37 5.43 20.61 2.48
C CYS A 37 4.08 20.66 3.22
N TRP A 38 3.69 19.59 3.93
CA TRP A 38 2.49 19.63 4.79
C TRP A 38 2.66 20.58 5.98
N GLY A 39 3.83 20.60 6.62
CA GLY A 39 4.11 21.56 7.70
C GLY A 39 4.05 23.00 7.21
N PHE A 40 4.62 23.27 6.03
CA PHE A 40 4.49 24.55 5.33
C PHE A 40 3.02 24.92 5.04
N SER A 41 2.18 23.94 4.66
CA SER A 41 0.74 24.17 4.49
C SER A 41 0.07 24.62 5.79
N GLY A 42 0.48 24.08 6.95
CA GLY A 42 0.00 24.49 8.26
C GLY A 42 0.42 25.93 8.59
N THR A 43 1.65 26.32 8.25
CA THR A 43 2.10 27.70 8.44
C THR A 43 1.37 28.68 7.51
N CYS A 44 1.09 28.29 6.26
CA CYS A 44 0.25 29.08 5.35
C CYS A 44 -1.15 29.29 5.94
N ALA A 45 -1.74 28.24 6.55
CA ALA A 45 -3.01 28.36 7.26
C ALA A 45 -2.94 29.41 8.36
N GLN A 46 -1.92 29.32 9.24
CA GLN A 46 -1.73 30.26 10.34
C GLN A 46 -1.56 31.70 9.83
N LEU A 47 -0.78 31.92 8.77
CA LEU A 47 -0.61 33.24 8.16
C LEU A 47 -1.94 33.80 7.64
N MET A 48 -2.75 32.97 6.97
CA MET A 48 -4.06 33.41 6.46
C MET A 48 -5.04 33.71 7.59
N THR A 49 -5.08 32.89 8.65
CA THR A 49 -6.03 33.09 9.76
C THR A 49 -5.63 34.23 10.68
N SER A 50 -4.35 34.29 11.08
CA SER A 50 -3.88 35.23 12.10
C SER A 50 -3.27 36.50 11.50
N GLY A 51 -2.71 36.45 10.29
CA GLY A 51 -2.12 37.59 9.61
C GLY A 51 -3.12 38.34 8.72
N PHE A 52 -3.83 37.60 7.86
CA PHE A 52 -4.82 38.18 6.93
C PHE A 52 -6.26 38.18 7.46
N GLY A 53 -6.51 37.62 8.65
CA GLY A 53 -7.86 37.59 9.26
C GLY A 53 -8.88 36.72 8.51
N VAL A 54 -8.42 35.82 7.63
CA VAL A 54 -9.30 34.99 6.82
C VAL A 54 -9.83 33.82 7.64
N SER A 55 -11.14 33.57 7.59
CA SER A 55 -11.75 32.48 8.35
C SER A 55 -11.30 31.10 7.86
N ALA A 56 -11.13 30.16 8.80
CA ALA A 56 -10.76 28.77 8.49
C ALA A 56 -11.77 28.06 7.57
N SER A 57 -13.06 28.43 7.67
CA SER A 57 -14.13 27.91 6.83
C SER A 57 -13.99 28.35 5.37
N TRP A 58 -13.63 29.61 5.12
CA TRP A 58 -13.37 30.12 3.78
C TRP A 58 -12.17 29.41 3.14
N ILE A 59 -11.05 29.32 3.89
CA ILE A 59 -9.83 28.63 3.44
C ILE A 59 -10.15 27.18 3.07
N THR A 60 -10.93 26.48 3.90
CA THR A 60 -11.35 25.09 3.64
C THR A 60 -12.09 24.96 2.31
N CYS A 61 -13.07 25.82 2.04
CA CYS A 61 -13.86 25.76 0.80
C CYS A 61 -12.96 25.91 -0.44
N VAL A 62 -12.15 26.97 -0.46
CA VAL A 62 -11.29 27.28 -1.61
C VAL A 62 -10.21 26.21 -1.78
N ARG A 63 -9.61 25.72 -0.70
CA ARG A 63 -8.57 24.69 -0.75
C ARG A 63 -9.09 23.37 -1.30
N LEU A 64 -10.21 22.88 -0.77
CA LEU A 64 -10.77 21.59 -1.17
C LEU A 64 -11.22 21.61 -2.63
N LEU A 65 -11.90 22.67 -3.09
CA LEU A 65 -12.32 22.80 -4.48
C LEU A 65 -11.13 22.94 -5.44
N SER A 66 -10.15 23.80 -5.10
CA SER A 66 -8.97 24.00 -5.94
C SER A 66 -8.12 22.73 -6.05
N ALA A 67 -7.90 22.03 -4.93
CA ALA A 67 -7.20 20.75 -4.94
C ALA A 67 -8.00 19.68 -5.71
N ALA A 68 -9.32 19.61 -5.53
CA ALA A 68 -10.16 18.67 -6.28
C ALA A 68 -10.03 18.86 -7.80
N VAL A 69 -10.02 20.10 -8.29
CA VAL A 69 -9.81 20.42 -9.72
C VAL A 69 -8.48 19.83 -10.20
N ILE A 70 -7.38 20.04 -9.47
CA ILE A 70 -6.05 19.55 -9.85
C ILE A 70 -6.03 18.02 -9.87
N PHE A 71 -6.47 17.37 -8.79
CA PHE A 71 -6.46 15.90 -8.69
C PHE A 71 -7.36 15.24 -9.75
N LEU A 72 -8.55 15.80 -10.00
CA LEU A 72 -9.48 15.27 -11.00
C LEU A 72 -9.04 15.56 -12.42
N ALA A 73 -8.40 16.70 -12.70
CA ALA A 73 -7.80 16.97 -14.01
C ALA A 73 -6.72 15.94 -14.33
N VAL A 74 -5.84 15.61 -13.36
CA VAL A 74 -4.84 14.55 -13.53
C VAL A 74 -5.51 13.20 -13.78
N CYS A 75 -6.56 12.85 -13.04
CA CYS A 75 -7.33 11.62 -13.24
C CYS A 75 -8.00 11.56 -14.63
N ALA A 76 -8.59 12.68 -15.07
CA ALA A 76 -9.28 12.78 -16.36
C ALA A 76 -8.31 12.62 -17.54
N VAL A 77 -7.07 13.10 -17.40
CA VAL A 77 -6.04 12.94 -18.43
C VAL A 77 -5.40 11.55 -18.40
N ARG A 78 -5.05 11.02 -17.20
CA ARG A 78 -4.30 9.77 -17.10
C ARG A 78 -5.16 8.51 -17.15
N GLU A 79 -6.33 8.51 -16.52
CA GLU A 79 -7.18 7.32 -16.39
C GLU A 79 -8.69 7.65 -16.49
N PRO A 80 -9.16 8.30 -17.57
CA PRO A 80 -10.54 8.77 -17.71
C PRO A 80 -11.58 7.65 -17.56
N ARG A 81 -11.25 6.44 -18.02
CA ARG A 81 -12.13 5.26 -17.93
C ARG A 81 -12.34 4.82 -16.48
N ASN A 82 -11.30 4.86 -15.65
CA ASN A 82 -11.40 4.48 -14.24
C ASN A 82 -12.17 5.54 -13.45
N LEU A 83 -11.93 6.82 -13.74
CA LEU A 83 -12.69 7.91 -13.13
C LEU A 83 -14.19 7.81 -13.44
N LEU A 84 -14.55 7.61 -14.71
CA LEU A 84 -15.96 7.44 -15.10
C LEU A 84 -16.58 6.18 -14.49
N ALA A 85 -15.82 5.10 -14.40
CA ALA A 85 -16.30 3.87 -13.77
C ALA A 85 -16.50 4.04 -12.25
N ALA A 86 -15.66 4.83 -11.57
CA ALA A 86 -15.83 5.16 -10.16
C ALA A 86 -17.11 5.97 -9.92
N LEU A 87 -17.40 6.95 -10.80
CA LEU A 87 -18.64 7.74 -10.75
C LEU A 87 -19.91 6.92 -10.98
N ARG A 88 -19.82 5.77 -11.67
CA ARG A 88 -20.96 4.87 -11.89
C ARG A 88 -21.15 3.87 -10.76
N ASP A 89 -20.15 3.66 -9.90
CA ASP A 89 -20.24 2.73 -8.79
C ASP A 89 -20.77 3.43 -7.53
N VAL A 90 -22.11 3.46 -7.41
CA VAL A 90 -22.84 4.11 -6.31
C VAL A 90 -22.38 3.60 -4.93
N ARG A 91 -22.03 2.31 -4.81
CA ARG A 91 -21.55 1.74 -3.53
C ARG A 91 -20.17 2.28 -3.16
N SER A 92 -19.28 2.44 -4.14
CA SER A 92 -17.98 3.09 -3.91
C SER A 92 -18.15 4.58 -3.65
N LEU A 93 -19.01 5.27 -4.39
CA LEU A 93 -19.32 6.68 -4.17
C LEU A 93 -19.86 6.95 -2.76
N ALA A 94 -20.74 6.10 -2.24
CA ALA A 94 -21.24 6.25 -0.86
C ALA A 94 -20.11 6.14 0.18
N ARG A 95 -19.14 5.24 -0.03
CA ARG A 95 -17.95 5.12 0.85
C ARG A 95 -17.01 6.32 0.69
N ILE A 96 -16.81 6.79 -0.54
CA ILE A 96 -16.03 8.00 -0.84
C ILE A 96 -16.70 9.21 -0.21
N ALA A 97 -18.03 9.32 -0.23
CA ALA A 97 -18.76 10.39 0.43
C ALA A 97 -18.62 10.32 1.96
N ALA A 98 -18.71 9.14 2.57
CA ALA A 98 -18.46 8.99 4.00
C ALA A 98 -17.00 9.40 4.37
N PHE A 99 -16.03 8.99 3.55
CA PHE A 99 -14.64 9.43 3.71
C PHE A 99 -14.47 10.94 3.46
N ALA A 100 -15.19 11.53 2.50
CA ALA A 100 -15.18 12.95 2.19
C ALA A 100 -15.68 13.78 3.38
N LEU A 101 -16.73 13.34 4.06
CA LEU A 101 -17.32 14.08 5.17
C LEU A 101 -16.54 13.87 6.48
N PHE A 102 -16.36 12.62 6.90
CA PHE A 102 -15.77 12.30 8.21
C PHE A 102 -14.25 12.23 8.19
N GLY A 103 -13.67 11.91 7.04
CA GLY A 103 -12.22 11.86 6.86
C GLY A 103 -11.68 13.20 6.38
N VAL A 104 -12.07 13.65 5.19
CA VAL A 104 -11.43 14.82 4.54
C VAL A 104 -11.93 16.13 5.12
N LEU A 105 -13.23 16.41 5.03
CA LEU A 105 -13.82 17.69 5.41
C LEU A 105 -13.72 17.95 6.92
N LEU A 106 -14.08 16.95 7.74
CA LEU A 106 -14.00 17.10 9.19
C LEU A 106 -12.57 17.40 9.62
N THR A 107 -11.58 16.62 9.16
CA THR A 107 -10.16 16.86 9.45
C THR A 107 -9.75 18.26 8.99
N GLN A 108 -10.15 18.65 7.79
CA GLN A 108 -9.80 19.95 7.23
C GLN A 108 -10.29 21.11 8.09
N MET A 109 -11.56 21.08 8.45
CA MET A 109 -12.21 22.13 9.24
C MET A 109 -11.66 22.16 10.66
N SER A 110 -11.56 21.00 11.31
CA SER A 110 -11.07 20.92 12.69
C SER A 110 -9.62 21.33 12.81
N TYR A 111 -8.77 20.90 11.88
CA TYR A 111 -7.35 21.22 11.87
C TYR A 111 -7.10 22.72 11.70
N LEU A 112 -7.71 23.34 10.69
CA LEU A 112 -7.54 24.78 10.43
C LEU A 112 -8.13 25.64 11.55
N THR A 113 -9.25 25.22 12.13
CA THR A 113 -9.85 25.92 13.28
C THR A 113 -8.98 25.77 14.54
N ALA A 114 -8.39 24.61 14.77
CA ALA A 114 -7.43 24.43 15.85
C ALA A 114 -6.21 25.35 15.66
N ILE A 115 -5.69 25.48 14.44
CA ILE A 115 -4.59 26.41 14.13
C ILE A 115 -4.99 27.86 14.39
N SER A 116 -6.21 28.28 14.02
CA SER A 116 -6.64 29.67 14.23
C SER A 116 -6.73 30.07 15.71
N TYR A 117 -7.00 29.12 16.61
CA TYR A 117 -6.97 29.35 18.06
C TYR A 117 -5.60 29.12 18.70
N THR A 118 -4.67 28.49 17.98
CA THR A 118 -3.38 28.07 18.52
C THR A 118 -2.23 28.55 17.63
N ASN A 119 -1.51 27.63 17.00
CA ASN A 119 -0.51 27.87 15.96
C ASN A 119 -0.34 26.59 15.14
N ALA A 120 0.37 26.67 14.02
CA ALA A 120 0.59 25.55 13.09
C ALA A 120 1.24 24.33 13.77
N GLY A 121 2.26 24.55 14.60
CA GLY A 121 2.99 23.48 15.29
C GLY A 121 2.08 22.73 16.27
N THR A 122 1.44 23.46 17.19
CA THR A 122 0.54 22.90 18.18
C THR A 122 -0.65 22.18 17.54
N GLY A 123 -1.29 22.78 16.53
CA GLY A 123 -2.41 22.15 15.82
C GLY A 123 -2.03 20.81 15.18
N THR A 124 -0.87 20.76 14.52
CA THR A 124 -0.36 19.52 13.90
C THR A 124 -0.10 18.44 14.95
N VAL A 125 0.49 18.82 16.07
CA VAL A 125 0.82 17.89 17.15
C VAL A 125 -0.42 17.31 17.81
N LEU A 126 -1.45 18.13 18.07
CA LEU A 126 -2.73 17.66 18.61
C LEU A 126 -3.44 16.71 17.65
N GLU A 127 -3.39 16.97 16.34
CA GLU A 127 -3.95 16.08 15.33
C GLU A 127 -3.28 14.69 15.34
N ARG A 128 -1.97 14.60 15.62
CA ARG A 128 -1.24 13.31 15.71
C ARG A 128 -1.73 12.39 16.81
N LEU A 129 -2.48 12.89 17.79
CA LEU A 129 -3.16 12.04 18.77
C LEU A 129 -4.13 11.04 18.10
N GLY A 130 -4.53 11.28 16.85
CA GLY A 130 -5.32 10.33 16.06
C GLY A 130 -4.64 8.96 15.91
N LEU A 131 -3.31 8.88 15.95
CA LEU A 131 -2.58 7.61 15.94
C LEU A 131 -2.91 6.75 17.17
N VAL A 132 -3.10 7.37 18.33
CA VAL A 132 -3.54 6.69 19.55
C VAL A 132 -4.96 6.17 19.40
N LEU A 133 -5.86 6.96 18.81
CA LEU A 133 -7.23 6.52 18.55
C LEU A 133 -7.29 5.35 17.57
N ILE A 134 -6.45 5.36 16.53
CA ILE A 134 -6.29 4.23 15.60
C ILE A 134 -5.79 2.99 16.35
N MET A 135 -4.75 3.14 17.18
CA MET A 135 -4.23 2.03 17.99
C MET A 135 -5.30 1.45 18.93
N LEU A 136 -6.07 2.30 19.62
CA LEU A 136 -7.14 1.89 20.53
C LEU A 136 -8.25 1.14 19.77
N TYR A 137 -8.65 1.68 18.62
CA TYR A 137 -9.60 1.03 17.72
C TYR A 137 -9.12 -0.36 17.28
N VAL A 138 -7.85 -0.49 16.88
CA VAL A 138 -7.26 -1.78 16.48
C VAL A 138 -7.26 -2.75 17.67
N CYS A 139 -6.79 -2.34 18.84
CA CYS A 139 -6.81 -3.16 20.06
C CYS A 139 -8.20 -3.69 20.38
N LEU A 140 -9.22 -2.81 20.35
CA LEU A 140 -10.61 -3.17 20.58
C LEU A 140 -11.14 -4.15 19.53
N ARG A 141 -10.91 -3.87 18.25
CA ARG A 141 -11.37 -4.70 17.13
C ARG A 141 -10.74 -6.09 17.14
N THR A 142 -9.47 -6.19 17.51
CA THR A 142 -8.75 -7.47 17.61
C THR A 142 -8.88 -8.13 18.98
N ARG A 143 -9.66 -7.53 19.91
CA ARG A 143 -9.84 -8.00 21.30
C ARG A 143 -8.52 -8.31 22.01
N ARG A 144 -7.52 -7.44 21.83
CA ARG A 144 -6.22 -7.52 22.49
C ARG A 144 -5.98 -6.29 23.36
N LEU A 145 -5.27 -6.46 24.47
CA LEU A 145 -4.79 -5.33 25.26
C LEU A 145 -3.65 -4.60 24.54
N PRO A 146 -3.44 -3.29 24.81
CA PRO A 146 -2.27 -2.56 24.33
C PRO A 146 -0.98 -3.23 24.82
N LYS A 147 0.00 -3.36 23.93
CA LYS A 147 1.35 -3.80 24.30
C LYS A 147 2.00 -2.77 25.23
N VAL A 148 3.03 -3.16 25.97
CA VAL A 148 3.78 -2.25 26.87
C VAL A 148 4.26 -0.99 26.13
N ARG A 149 4.73 -1.14 24.88
CA ARG A 149 5.16 -0.02 24.03
C ARG A 149 4.02 0.91 23.64
N GLU A 150 2.88 0.33 23.26
CA GLU A 150 1.65 1.05 22.92
C GLU A 150 1.10 1.80 24.15
N ALA A 151 1.15 1.19 25.33
CA ALA A 151 0.77 1.81 26.60
C ALA A 151 1.73 2.95 27.00
N ALA A 152 3.05 2.77 26.83
CA ALA A 152 4.02 3.84 27.03
C ALA A 152 3.79 5.00 26.07
N GLY A 153 3.47 4.71 24.79
CA GLY A 153 3.07 5.70 23.81
C GLY A 153 1.84 6.50 24.25
N LEU A 154 0.80 5.83 24.77
CA LEU A 154 -0.39 6.48 25.32
C LEU A 154 -0.05 7.45 26.46
N VAL A 155 0.83 7.04 27.39
CA VAL A 155 1.28 7.91 28.49
C VAL A 155 2.01 9.14 27.96
N LEU A 156 2.91 8.97 26.99
CA LEU A 156 3.60 10.09 26.35
C LEU A 156 2.63 11.04 25.64
N ALA A 157 1.60 10.51 24.97
CA ALA A 157 0.57 11.30 24.30
C ALA A 157 -0.19 12.19 25.31
N ILE A 158 -0.63 11.60 26.42
CA ILE A 158 -1.35 12.32 27.47
C ILE A 158 -0.44 13.38 28.10
N ALA A 159 0.79 13.01 28.47
CA ALA A 159 1.75 13.92 29.06
C ALA A 159 2.09 15.10 28.14
N GLY A 160 2.35 14.84 26.85
CA GLY A 160 2.62 15.88 25.85
C GLY A 160 1.43 16.81 25.65
N THR A 161 0.21 16.27 25.61
CA THR A 161 -1.03 17.06 25.45
C THR A 161 -1.26 17.96 26.66
N VAL A 162 -1.11 17.44 27.89
CA VAL A 162 -1.24 18.23 29.12
C VAL A 162 -0.20 19.34 29.15
N LEU A 163 1.05 19.05 28.77
CA LEU A 163 2.14 20.02 28.78
C LEU A 163 1.88 21.19 27.82
N ILE A 164 1.41 20.89 26.61
CA ILE A 164 1.01 21.89 25.61
C ILE A 164 -0.22 22.68 26.07
N ALA A 165 -1.25 22.01 26.58
CA ALA A 165 -2.50 22.66 26.98
C ALA A 165 -2.32 23.61 28.18
N THR A 166 -1.38 23.31 29.08
CA THR A 166 -1.16 24.06 30.33
C THR A 166 0.06 24.98 30.28
N LYS A 167 0.94 24.83 29.27
CA LYS A 167 2.27 25.46 29.23
C LYS A 167 3.04 25.36 30.55
N GLY A 168 2.84 24.25 31.29
CA GLY A 168 3.52 23.97 32.56
C GLY A 168 2.79 24.49 33.80
N ASN A 169 1.69 25.23 33.66
CA ASN A 169 0.84 25.64 34.79
C ASN A 169 -0.43 24.78 34.86
N LEU A 170 -0.41 23.72 35.67
CA LEU A 170 -1.54 22.79 35.82
C LEU A 170 -2.84 23.42 36.35
N GLY A 171 -2.77 24.64 36.90
CA GLY A 171 -3.94 25.36 37.40
C GLY A 171 -4.72 26.15 36.33
N ALA A 172 -4.20 26.28 35.11
CA ALA A 172 -4.84 27.06 34.06
C ALA A 172 -4.56 26.49 32.65
N LEU A 173 -5.54 26.62 31.76
CA LEU A 173 -5.35 26.35 30.34
C LEU A 173 -4.64 27.55 29.69
N ALA A 174 -3.47 27.29 29.11
CA ALA A 174 -2.68 28.30 28.40
C ALA A 174 -3.11 28.44 26.93
N ILE A 175 -3.87 27.47 26.43
CA ILE A 175 -4.49 27.47 25.10
C ILE A 175 -6.00 27.63 25.28
N PRO A 176 -6.70 28.41 24.42
CA PRO A 176 -8.16 28.47 24.44
C PRO A 176 -8.79 27.07 24.39
N ALA A 177 -9.85 26.86 25.17
CA ALA A 177 -10.52 25.56 25.27
C ALA A 177 -11.04 25.09 23.90
N GLU A 178 -11.45 26.02 23.05
CA GLU A 178 -11.88 25.82 21.67
C GLU A 178 -10.76 25.23 20.81
N GLY A 179 -9.53 25.73 20.96
CA GLY A 179 -8.37 25.23 20.22
C GLY A 179 -8.05 23.78 20.59
N LEU A 180 -8.12 23.43 21.88
CA LEU A 180 -7.94 22.06 22.35
C LEU A 180 -9.08 21.15 21.86
N PHE A 181 -10.32 21.61 21.95
CA PHE A 181 -11.49 20.88 21.47
C PHE A 181 -11.36 20.53 19.98
N TRP A 182 -11.10 21.53 19.14
CA TRP A 182 -10.93 21.32 17.70
C TRP A 182 -9.70 20.47 17.37
N GLY A 183 -8.61 20.57 18.14
CA GLY A 183 -7.45 19.68 18.02
C GLY A 183 -7.81 18.20 18.27
N LEU A 184 -8.61 17.91 19.30
CA LEU A 184 -9.08 16.55 19.60
C LEU A 184 -10.09 16.04 18.56
N VAL A 185 -10.97 16.92 18.06
CA VAL A 185 -11.84 16.58 16.92
C VAL A 185 -11.00 16.24 15.70
N SER A 186 -9.90 16.96 15.46
CA SER A 186 -8.97 16.67 14.37
C SER A 186 -8.26 15.33 14.54
N ALA A 187 -7.87 14.97 15.76
CA ALA A 187 -7.32 13.65 16.06
C ALA A 187 -8.32 12.53 15.73
N PHE A 188 -9.59 12.70 16.10
CA PHE A 188 -10.64 11.75 15.74
C PHE A 188 -10.85 11.69 14.22
N ALA A 189 -10.90 12.84 13.56
CA ALA A 189 -11.07 12.94 12.12
C ALA A 189 -9.89 12.29 11.36
N LEU A 190 -8.65 12.42 11.85
CA LEU A 190 -7.47 11.72 11.33
C LEU A 190 -7.62 10.20 11.42
N ALA A 191 -8.20 9.69 12.52
CA ALA A 191 -8.49 8.26 12.65
C ALA A 191 -9.52 7.80 11.61
N CYS A 192 -10.60 8.56 11.42
CA CYS A 192 -11.58 8.31 10.36
C CYS A 192 -10.94 8.39 8.96
N TYR A 193 -10.10 9.40 8.72
CA TYR A 193 -9.38 9.59 7.46
C TYR A 193 -8.51 8.37 7.12
N THR A 194 -7.90 7.76 8.13
CA THR A 194 -7.03 6.59 7.95
C THR A 194 -7.82 5.29 7.79
N LEU A 195 -8.91 5.10 8.54
CA LEU A 195 -9.62 3.82 8.64
C LEU A 195 -10.73 3.62 7.59
N ILE A 196 -11.46 4.67 7.22
CA ILE A 196 -12.63 4.58 6.33
C ILE A 196 -12.29 4.21 4.87
N PRO A 197 -11.29 4.82 4.21
CA PRO A 197 -11.18 4.74 2.75
C PRO A 197 -10.60 3.42 2.22
N GLY A 198 -10.17 2.49 3.07
CA GLY A 198 -9.40 1.31 2.69
C GLY A 198 -9.95 0.52 1.48
N LYS A 199 -11.25 0.22 1.46
CA LYS A 199 -11.90 -0.50 0.33
C LYS A 199 -12.00 0.34 -0.95
N ALA A 200 -12.19 1.65 -0.82
CA ALA A 200 -12.28 2.54 -1.98
C ALA A 200 -10.90 2.76 -2.61
N LEU A 201 -9.87 2.95 -1.76
CA LEU A 201 -8.47 3.07 -2.17
C LEU A 201 -7.98 1.82 -2.90
N GLU A 202 -8.30 0.63 -2.40
CA GLU A 202 -7.95 -0.64 -3.05
C GLU A 202 -8.53 -0.74 -4.47
N LYS A 203 -9.78 -0.29 -4.66
CA LYS A 203 -10.50 -0.47 -5.91
C LYS A 203 -10.17 0.60 -6.96
N TRP A 204 -10.07 1.86 -6.55
CA TRP A 204 -10.00 3.01 -7.48
C TRP A 204 -8.67 3.77 -7.42
N GLY A 205 -7.78 3.42 -6.50
CA GLY A 205 -6.51 4.11 -6.31
C GLY A 205 -6.66 5.43 -5.56
N SER A 206 -5.52 5.95 -5.11
CA SER A 206 -5.49 7.07 -4.16
C SER A 206 -5.84 8.42 -4.82
N PHE A 207 -5.45 8.65 -6.08
CA PHE A 207 -5.78 9.90 -6.78
C PHE A 207 -7.28 10.10 -7.02
N ILE A 208 -8.00 9.08 -7.50
CA ILE A 208 -9.44 9.17 -7.78
C ILE A 208 -10.21 9.35 -6.48
N VAL A 209 -9.90 8.55 -5.46
CA VAL A 209 -10.57 8.62 -4.16
C VAL A 209 -10.32 9.98 -3.49
N THR A 210 -9.08 10.45 -3.43
CA THR A 210 -8.75 11.76 -2.85
C THR A 210 -9.39 12.90 -3.62
N GLY A 211 -9.30 12.91 -4.95
CA GLY A 211 -9.91 13.94 -5.79
C GLY A 211 -11.43 14.03 -5.65
N LEU A 212 -12.13 12.89 -5.71
CA LEU A 212 -13.57 12.84 -5.49
C LEU A 212 -13.98 13.21 -4.06
N SER A 213 -13.17 12.84 -3.06
CA SER A 213 -13.45 13.18 -1.67
C SER A 213 -13.26 14.67 -1.39
N MET A 214 -12.22 15.28 -1.96
CA MET A 214 -12.02 16.73 -1.91
C MET A 214 -13.15 17.47 -2.65
N LEU A 215 -13.63 16.95 -3.79
CA LEU A 215 -14.75 17.55 -4.50
C LEU A 215 -16.04 17.51 -3.65
N ILE A 216 -16.41 16.33 -3.14
CA ILE A 216 -17.63 16.17 -2.33
C ILE A 216 -17.53 17.01 -1.05
N GLY A 217 -16.40 16.94 -0.34
CA GLY A 217 -16.16 17.73 0.87
C GLY A 217 -16.18 19.23 0.59
N GLY A 218 -15.54 19.68 -0.49
CA GLY A 218 -15.51 21.08 -0.90
C GLY A 218 -16.88 21.61 -1.30
N VAL A 219 -17.68 20.83 -2.04
CA VAL A 219 -19.05 21.20 -2.42
C VAL A 219 -19.94 21.30 -1.18
N VAL A 220 -19.88 20.32 -0.27
CA VAL A 220 -20.67 20.33 0.97
C VAL A 220 -20.25 21.50 1.88
N ALA A 221 -18.95 21.75 2.03
CA ALA A 221 -18.45 22.90 2.79
C ALA A 221 -18.93 24.21 2.18
N THR A 222 -18.82 24.35 0.86
CA THR A 222 -19.22 25.57 0.14
C THR A 222 -20.72 25.83 0.27
N ALA A 223 -21.55 24.79 0.19
CA ALA A 223 -22.99 24.91 0.39
C ALA A 223 -23.37 25.34 1.82
N ALA A 224 -22.65 24.84 2.83
CA ALA A 224 -22.89 25.16 4.24
C ALA A 224 -22.37 26.54 4.62
N VAL A 225 -21.13 26.87 4.21
CA VAL A 225 -20.41 28.08 4.61
C VAL A 225 -20.82 29.28 3.76
N ARG A 226 -21.12 29.05 2.47
CA ARG A 226 -21.39 30.11 1.47
C ARG A 226 -20.24 31.14 1.43
N PRO A 227 -19.02 30.74 1.03
CA PRO A 227 -17.82 31.58 1.15
C PRO A 227 -17.91 32.93 0.41
N TRP A 228 -18.79 33.07 -0.59
CA TRP A 228 -19.06 34.33 -1.28
C TRP A 228 -19.79 35.38 -0.42
N THR A 229 -20.34 35.03 0.74
CA THR A 229 -20.92 35.99 1.70
C THR A 229 -19.92 36.45 2.75
N ILE A 230 -18.71 35.90 2.75
CA ILE A 230 -17.65 36.27 3.68
C ILE A 230 -16.79 37.31 2.98
N GLU A 231 -16.73 38.51 3.55
CA GLU A 231 -15.86 39.58 3.05
C GLU A 231 -14.40 39.18 3.30
N VAL A 232 -13.65 39.00 2.22
CA VAL A 232 -12.22 38.68 2.23
C VAL A 232 -11.52 39.62 1.28
N ASP A 233 -10.55 40.37 1.81
CA ASP A 233 -9.71 41.25 0.99
C ASP A 233 -8.74 40.40 0.15
N LEU A 234 -9.13 40.16 -1.10
CA LEU A 234 -8.34 39.40 -2.07
C LEU A 234 -7.12 40.20 -2.53
N SER A 235 -6.07 40.19 -1.71
CA SER A 235 -4.75 40.72 -2.07
C SER A 235 -3.95 39.70 -2.91
N LEU A 236 -2.97 40.19 -3.67
CA LEU A 236 -2.03 39.32 -4.38
C LEU A 236 -1.29 38.39 -3.41
N ASP A 237 -0.93 38.89 -2.23
CA ASP A 237 -0.21 38.11 -1.21
C ASP A 237 -1.06 36.96 -0.68
N LEU A 238 -2.35 37.21 -0.39
CA LEU A 238 -3.28 36.15 0.02
C LEU A 238 -3.44 35.10 -1.08
N ALA A 239 -3.57 35.54 -2.34
CA ALA A 239 -3.68 34.62 -3.48
C ALA A 239 -2.40 33.77 -3.66
N LEU A 240 -1.22 34.33 -3.45
CA LEU A 240 0.06 33.61 -3.51
C LEU A 240 0.19 32.60 -2.37
N VAL A 241 -0.14 32.98 -1.13
CA VAL A 241 -0.11 32.07 0.03
C VAL A 241 -1.12 30.93 -0.16
N MET A 242 -2.33 31.24 -0.64
CA MET A 242 -3.34 30.23 -0.92
C MET A 242 -2.92 29.29 -2.06
N GLY A 243 -2.34 29.84 -3.14
CA GLY A 243 -1.77 29.07 -4.24
C GLY A 243 -0.65 28.15 -3.78
N ALA A 244 0.25 28.63 -2.92
CA ALA A 244 1.33 27.83 -2.33
C ALA A 244 0.77 26.71 -1.43
N MET A 245 -0.26 27.00 -0.62
CA MET A 245 -0.93 26.00 0.21
C MET A 245 -1.55 24.86 -0.63
N VAL A 246 -2.19 25.19 -1.76
CA VAL A 246 -2.82 24.21 -2.64
C VAL A 246 -1.78 23.44 -3.46
N LEU A 247 -0.87 24.13 -4.13
CA LEU A 247 0.09 23.51 -5.06
C LEU A 247 1.22 22.79 -4.33
N VAL A 248 1.88 23.47 -3.40
CA VAL A 248 3.02 22.91 -2.65
C VAL A 248 2.51 22.11 -1.47
N GLY A 249 1.67 22.74 -0.65
CA GLY A 249 1.21 22.20 0.63
C GLY A 249 0.23 21.04 0.53
N THR A 250 -0.44 20.86 -0.61
CA THR A 250 -1.43 19.79 -0.79
C THR A 250 -1.02 18.84 -1.91
N PHE A 251 -0.94 19.33 -3.16
CA PHE A 251 -0.71 18.46 -4.31
C PHE A 251 0.74 17.91 -4.36
N ALA A 252 1.75 18.78 -4.34
CA ALA A 252 3.15 18.35 -4.38
C ALA A 252 3.54 17.55 -3.13
N ALA A 253 3.10 17.99 -1.95
CA ALA A 253 3.27 17.24 -0.69
C ALA A 253 2.78 15.79 -0.82
N TYR A 254 1.57 15.62 -1.36
CA TYR A 254 1.00 14.30 -1.61
C TYR A 254 1.80 13.47 -2.63
N LEU A 255 2.29 14.09 -3.71
CA LEU A 255 3.13 13.39 -4.70
C LEU A 255 4.44 12.91 -4.09
N PHE A 256 5.14 13.77 -3.34
CA PHE A 256 6.38 13.41 -2.68
C PHE A 256 6.17 12.34 -1.62
N TYR A 257 5.10 12.44 -0.82
CA TYR A 257 4.79 11.41 0.14
C TYR A 257 4.47 10.07 -0.53
N LEU A 258 3.69 10.06 -1.62
CA LEU A 258 3.39 8.83 -2.36
C LEU A 258 4.64 8.21 -2.99
N GLN A 259 5.55 9.04 -3.51
CA GLN A 259 6.85 8.59 -4.00
C GLN A 259 7.69 8.00 -2.86
N GLY A 260 7.68 8.65 -1.70
CA GLY A 260 8.35 8.19 -0.49
C GLY A 260 7.85 6.82 -0.02
N ILE A 261 6.53 6.60 -0.04
CA ILE A 261 5.92 5.28 0.20
C ILE A 261 6.38 4.26 -0.85
N THR A 262 6.34 4.63 -2.13
CA THR A 262 6.67 3.71 -3.23
C THR A 262 8.13 3.23 -3.17
N ASP A 263 9.04 4.11 -2.72
CA ASP A 263 10.48 3.86 -2.69
C ASP A 263 10.98 3.27 -1.36
N ALA A 264 10.46 3.72 -0.22
CA ALA A 264 10.93 3.31 1.12
C ALA A 264 9.94 2.41 1.88
N GLY A 265 8.71 2.25 1.39
CA GLY A 265 7.60 1.61 2.10
C GLY A 265 6.93 2.57 3.11
N PRO A 266 5.64 2.39 3.45
CA PRO A 266 4.86 3.34 4.23
C PRO A 266 5.10 3.24 5.73
N VAL A 267 5.72 2.16 6.24
CA VAL A 267 6.18 2.16 7.64
C VAL A 267 7.31 3.17 7.79
N ARG A 268 8.32 3.12 6.91
CA ARG A 268 9.44 4.06 6.94
C ARG A 268 8.99 5.47 6.54
N ALA A 269 8.24 5.61 5.45
CA ALA A 269 7.71 6.90 5.03
C ALA A 269 6.75 7.50 6.07
N GLY A 270 5.93 6.68 6.73
CA GLY A 270 5.04 7.09 7.81
C GLY A 270 5.79 7.56 9.06
N LEU A 271 6.87 6.87 9.45
CA LEU A 271 7.76 7.32 10.53
C LEU A 271 8.47 8.63 10.18
N VAL A 272 8.90 8.80 8.93
CA VAL A 272 9.48 10.06 8.45
C VAL A 272 8.44 11.18 8.41
N GLY A 273 7.15 10.85 8.32
CA GLY A 273 6.05 11.80 8.47
C GLY A 273 6.06 12.58 9.80
N CYS A 274 6.80 12.12 10.83
CA CYS A 274 7.10 12.90 12.05
C CYS A 274 7.75 14.26 11.78
N VAL A 275 8.35 14.46 10.60
CA VAL A 275 8.96 15.74 10.21
C VAL A 275 7.92 16.85 10.08
N GLU A 276 6.66 16.53 9.80
CA GLU A 276 5.60 17.52 9.60
C GLU A 276 5.42 18.47 10.80
N PRO A 277 5.11 18.03 12.04
CA PRO A 277 4.96 18.93 13.19
C PRO A 277 6.24 19.72 13.51
N VAL A 278 7.41 19.11 13.31
CA VAL A 278 8.70 19.78 13.51
C VAL A 278 8.88 20.92 12.50
N SER A 279 8.59 20.64 11.23
CA SER A 279 8.66 21.62 10.15
C SER A 279 7.62 22.73 10.31
N ALA A 280 6.37 22.41 10.69
CA ALA A 280 5.34 23.40 10.97
C ALA A 280 5.77 24.37 12.06
N THR A 281 6.35 23.86 13.15
CA THR A 281 6.88 24.65 14.27
C THR A 281 8.08 25.50 13.85
N ALA A 282 9.04 24.92 13.13
CA ALA A 282 10.23 25.64 12.67
C ALA A 282 9.88 26.74 11.66
N ILE A 283 9.03 26.44 10.68
CA ILE A 283 8.62 27.40 9.65
C ILE A 283 7.76 28.50 10.28
N SER A 284 6.82 28.18 11.18
CA SER A 284 6.02 29.23 11.85
C SER A 284 6.84 30.11 12.78
N ALA A 285 7.88 29.57 13.42
CA ALA A 285 8.80 30.35 14.25
C ALA A 285 9.67 31.30 13.41
N VAL A 286 10.27 30.81 12.33
CA VAL A 286 11.20 31.59 11.49
C VAL A 286 10.45 32.56 10.58
N TRP A 287 9.36 32.13 9.95
CA TRP A 287 8.65 32.94 8.95
C TRP A 287 7.63 33.89 9.58
N LEU A 288 6.86 33.44 10.57
CA LEU A 288 5.80 34.25 11.20
C LEU A 288 6.24 34.88 12.52
N GLY A 289 7.45 34.58 13.01
CA GLY A 289 7.89 35.04 14.33
C GLY A 289 7.08 34.43 15.48
N THR A 290 6.48 33.24 15.28
CA THR A 290 5.64 32.60 16.31
C THR A 290 6.51 32.27 17.53
N PRO A 291 6.15 32.73 18.75
CA PRO A 291 6.94 32.44 19.94
C PRO A 291 7.03 30.94 20.22
N VAL A 292 8.24 30.40 20.28
CA VAL A 292 8.49 28.99 20.62
C VAL A 292 8.74 28.90 22.12
N VAL A 293 7.76 28.38 22.85
CA VAL A 293 7.89 28.16 24.30
C VAL A 293 8.65 26.85 24.53
N PRO A 294 9.66 26.79 25.41
CA PRO A 294 10.40 25.56 25.69
C PRO A 294 9.50 24.40 26.15
N VAL A 295 8.42 24.72 26.85
CA VAL A 295 7.42 23.76 27.30
C VAL A 295 6.65 23.14 26.12
N ASP A 296 6.34 23.92 25.09
CA ASP A 296 5.71 23.42 23.86
C ASP A 296 6.65 22.47 23.11
N LEU A 297 7.96 22.76 23.06
CA LEU A 297 8.96 21.87 22.48
C LEU A 297 9.06 20.53 23.22
N ALA A 298 9.02 20.55 24.55
CA ALA A 298 8.99 19.33 25.35
C ALA A 298 7.72 18.51 25.06
N GLY A 299 6.56 19.16 24.93
CA GLY A 299 5.30 18.49 24.58
C GLY A 299 5.33 17.88 23.18
N VAL A 300 5.88 18.61 22.20
CA VAL A 300 6.13 18.12 20.83
C VAL A 300 7.04 16.89 20.86
N ALA A 301 8.14 16.94 21.62
CA ALA A 301 9.08 15.83 21.73
C ALA A 301 8.42 14.56 22.31
N LEU A 302 7.55 14.70 23.32
CA LEU A 302 6.79 13.58 23.90
C LEU A 302 5.84 12.96 22.86
N ILE A 303 5.14 13.78 22.06
CA ILE A 303 4.20 13.28 21.05
C ILE A 303 4.92 12.65 19.86
N ILE A 304 6.09 13.16 19.47
CA ILE A 304 6.96 12.49 18.50
C ILE A 304 7.42 11.13 19.06
N GLY A 305 7.85 11.09 20.33
CA GLY A 305 8.20 9.84 21.01
C GLY A 305 7.06 8.81 21.01
N MET A 306 5.83 9.27 21.30
CA MET A 306 4.62 8.45 21.18
C MET A 306 4.48 7.86 19.78
N MET A 307 4.62 8.68 18.75
CA MET A 307 4.46 8.24 17.36
C MET A 307 5.45 7.13 17.00
N PHE A 308 6.72 7.22 17.42
CA PHE A 308 7.70 6.15 17.23
C PHE A 308 7.32 4.86 17.97
N LEU A 309 6.87 4.97 19.23
CA LEU A 309 6.48 3.81 20.03
C LEU A 309 5.25 3.08 19.48
N VAL A 310 4.27 3.83 18.98
CA VAL A 310 3.01 3.29 18.43
C VAL A 310 3.20 2.77 16.99
N ALA A 311 4.06 3.40 16.19
CA ALA A 311 4.24 3.04 14.78
C ALA A 311 5.22 1.86 14.57
N GLN A 312 6.14 1.60 15.49
CA GLN A 312 7.07 0.47 15.40
C GLN A 312 6.40 -0.85 15.77
N ARG A 313 6.52 -1.87 14.92
CA ARG A 313 6.14 -3.26 15.21
C ARG A 313 7.34 -4.00 15.84
N ASP A 314 7.09 -5.07 16.57
CA ASP A 314 8.17 -5.86 17.18
C ASP A 314 8.83 -6.74 16.11
N ASP A 315 10.08 -6.45 15.76
CA ASP A 315 10.96 -7.35 14.99
C ASP A 315 11.55 -8.43 15.91
N ARG A 316 10.70 -9.22 16.58
CA ARG A 316 11.18 -10.44 17.25
C ARG A 316 11.04 -11.60 16.28
N PRO A 317 12.14 -12.16 15.75
CA PRO A 317 12.06 -13.44 15.05
C PRO A 317 11.57 -14.48 16.04
N ALA A 318 10.48 -15.17 15.72
CA ALA A 318 10.07 -16.36 16.46
C ALA A 318 11.26 -17.33 16.48
N GLN A 319 11.79 -17.62 17.67
CA GLN A 319 12.83 -18.62 17.84
C GLN A 319 12.25 -20.00 17.51
N GLY A 320 12.75 -20.59 16.43
CA GLY A 320 12.40 -21.94 15.97
C GLY A 320 12.51 -22.03 14.45
N ALA A 321 13.61 -22.57 13.94
CA ALA A 321 13.76 -22.88 12.53
C ALA A 321 12.66 -23.88 12.10
N ALA A 322 11.62 -23.38 11.41
CA ALA A 322 10.60 -24.17 10.75
C ALA A 322 10.41 -23.65 9.31
N ALA A 323 10.19 -24.59 8.38
CA ALA A 323 9.92 -24.32 6.97
C ALA A 323 8.78 -23.32 6.78
N TYR A 324 8.89 -22.48 5.73
CA TYR A 324 7.96 -21.41 5.34
C TYR A 324 6.48 -21.74 5.64
N ASP A 325 5.92 -21.08 6.65
CA ASP A 325 4.58 -21.27 7.21
C ASP A 325 3.55 -20.25 6.67
N GLY A 326 3.97 -19.38 5.76
CA GLY A 326 3.15 -18.30 5.23
C GLY A 326 2.78 -17.25 6.29
N ALA A 327 3.64 -17.01 7.28
CA ALA A 327 3.59 -15.85 8.16
C ALA A 327 3.88 -14.55 7.41
N VAL A 328 3.26 -13.47 7.88
CA VAL A 328 3.18 -12.14 7.26
C VAL A 328 4.52 -11.38 7.31
N ASP A 329 5.50 -11.91 8.03
CA ASP A 329 6.56 -11.12 8.66
C ASP A 329 7.78 -10.83 7.77
N ASN A 330 7.82 -11.37 6.55
CA ASN A 330 8.95 -11.18 5.62
C ASN A 330 8.60 -10.44 4.32
N LEU A 331 7.46 -9.74 4.26
CA LEU A 331 7.13 -8.91 3.09
C LEU A 331 7.40 -7.43 3.39
N PRO A 332 8.20 -6.73 2.56
CA PRO A 332 8.38 -5.29 2.69
C PRO A 332 7.02 -4.59 2.60
N PRO A 333 6.69 -3.67 3.50
CA PRO A 333 5.38 -3.03 3.48
C PRO A 333 5.28 -2.10 2.26
N PHE A 334 4.26 -2.34 1.43
CA PHE A 334 3.65 -1.56 0.34
C PHE A 334 4.55 -1.04 -0.80
N GLN A 335 4.86 -1.94 -1.74
CA GLN A 335 4.73 -1.65 -3.16
C GLN A 335 3.36 -2.16 -3.67
N GLY A 336 3.14 -2.28 -4.98
CA GLY A 336 1.85 -2.05 -5.64
C GLY A 336 0.76 -3.14 -5.63
N ARG A 337 -0.42 -2.68 -6.07
CA ARG A 337 -1.64 -3.47 -6.41
C ARG A 337 -2.18 -4.34 -5.24
N ALA A 338 -3.42 -4.81 -5.32
CA ALA A 338 -4.14 -5.56 -4.25
C ALA A 338 -3.38 -6.80 -3.71
N THR A 339 -2.38 -7.24 -4.45
CA THR A 339 -1.26 -8.13 -4.13
C THR A 339 -0.55 -7.88 -2.80
N GLU A 340 -0.32 -6.62 -2.42
CA GLU A 340 0.64 -6.27 -1.37
C GLU A 340 0.00 -5.66 -0.11
N LEU A 341 -1.33 -5.57 -0.10
CA LEU A 341 -2.15 -5.00 0.99
C LEU A 341 -2.74 -6.07 1.94
N GLY A 342 -2.32 -7.34 1.81
CA GLY A 342 -2.80 -8.44 2.65
C GLY A 342 -4.19 -8.99 2.27
N TYR A 343 -4.72 -8.66 1.09
CA TYR A 343 -6.00 -9.22 0.60
C TYR A 343 -5.90 -10.68 0.18
N TYR A 344 -4.70 -11.11 -0.20
CA TYR A 344 -4.41 -12.44 -0.71
C TYR A 344 -3.27 -13.05 0.12
N ARG A 345 -3.41 -14.33 0.46
CA ARG A 345 -2.36 -15.13 1.11
C ARG A 345 -2.06 -16.33 0.23
N ALA A 346 -0.78 -16.59 -0.04
CA ALA A 346 -0.35 -17.85 -0.62
C ALA A 346 0.06 -18.82 0.48
N ARG A 347 -0.40 -20.06 0.39
CA ARG A 347 0.05 -21.17 1.24
C ARG A 347 0.21 -22.44 0.42
N ARG A 348 0.97 -23.40 0.94
CA ARG A 348 1.02 -24.75 0.36
C ARG A 348 -0.40 -25.33 0.33
N ALA A 349 -0.72 -25.99 -0.77
CA ALA A 349 -1.97 -26.69 -0.92
C ALA A 349 -1.97 -27.91 0.01
N VAL A 350 -3.11 -28.18 0.64
CA VAL A 350 -3.35 -29.41 1.40
C VAL A 350 -4.32 -30.30 0.62
N ARG A 351 -4.42 -31.59 0.98
CA ARG A 351 -5.34 -32.54 0.30
C ARG A 351 -6.79 -32.04 0.24
N GLY A 352 -7.23 -31.28 1.26
CA GLY A 352 -8.56 -30.65 1.28
C GLY A 352 -8.79 -29.60 0.18
N ASP A 353 -7.74 -28.96 -0.33
CA ASP A 353 -7.87 -27.96 -1.41
C ASP A 353 -8.11 -28.59 -2.79
N PHE A 354 -7.91 -29.91 -2.93
CA PHE A 354 -7.91 -30.60 -4.22
C PHE A 354 -9.16 -30.33 -5.07
N GLY A 355 -10.35 -30.40 -4.45
CA GLY A 355 -11.61 -30.13 -5.14
C GLY A 355 -11.65 -28.71 -5.70
N ARG A 356 -11.30 -27.73 -4.87
CA ARG A 356 -11.33 -26.31 -5.24
C ARG A 356 -10.24 -25.95 -6.25
N MET A 357 -9.05 -26.55 -6.15
CA MET A 357 -8.00 -26.39 -7.15
C MET A 357 -8.45 -26.88 -8.52
N LYS A 358 -9.17 -28.01 -8.60
CA LYS A 358 -9.73 -28.50 -9.86
C LYS A 358 -10.69 -27.49 -10.49
N GLU A 359 -11.53 -26.85 -9.69
CA GLU A 359 -12.47 -25.83 -10.17
C GLU A 359 -11.74 -24.61 -10.76
N VAL A 360 -10.72 -24.11 -10.06
CA VAL A 360 -9.90 -22.97 -10.54
C VAL A 360 -9.13 -23.35 -11.81
N LEU A 361 -8.60 -24.56 -11.90
CA LEU A 361 -7.95 -25.07 -13.11
C LEU A 361 -8.94 -25.20 -14.29
N GLU A 362 -10.18 -25.62 -14.04
CA GLU A 362 -11.24 -25.63 -15.07
C GLU A 362 -11.63 -24.22 -15.55
N ASP A 363 -11.64 -23.22 -14.65
CA ASP A 363 -11.76 -21.80 -15.01
C ASP A 363 -10.65 -21.36 -15.97
N GLY A 364 -9.40 -21.78 -15.69
CA GLY A 364 -8.24 -21.55 -16.56
C GLY A 364 -8.44 -22.18 -17.95
N ARG A 365 -8.87 -23.45 -18.00
CA ARG A 365 -9.16 -24.15 -19.26
C ARG A 365 -10.26 -23.48 -20.07
N ARG A 366 -11.33 -23.00 -19.43
CA ARG A 366 -12.36 -22.20 -20.10
C ARG A 366 -11.78 -20.94 -20.75
N ALA A 367 -10.87 -20.26 -20.05
CA ALA A 367 -10.21 -19.06 -20.59
C ALA A 367 -9.31 -19.38 -21.79
N VAL A 368 -8.51 -20.44 -21.69
CA VAL A 368 -7.64 -20.91 -22.78
C VAL A 368 -8.47 -21.31 -24.01
N ARG A 369 -9.60 -22.01 -23.83
CA ARG A 369 -10.53 -22.33 -24.92
C ARG A 369 -11.14 -21.09 -25.58
N ALA A 370 -11.49 -20.07 -24.79
CA ALA A 370 -12.02 -18.81 -25.32
C ALA A 370 -11.00 -18.04 -26.19
N LEU A 371 -9.70 -18.31 -26.02
CA LEU A 371 -8.63 -17.80 -26.89
C LEU A 371 -8.42 -18.64 -28.16
N GLY A 372 -9.27 -19.64 -28.43
CA GLY A 372 -9.15 -20.53 -29.59
C GLY A 372 -8.06 -21.61 -29.46
N ILE A 373 -7.46 -21.76 -28.28
CA ILE A 373 -6.34 -22.68 -28.05
C ILE A 373 -6.87 -24.11 -27.88
N LYS A 374 -6.47 -25.00 -28.79
CA LYS A 374 -6.85 -26.42 -28.75
C LYS A 374 -5.97 -27.19 -27.78
N GLU A 375 -6.46 -27.42 -26.56
CA GLU A 375 -5.82 -28.34 -25.63
C GLU A 375 -5.94 -29.80 -26.12
N GLY A 376 -4.94 -30.63 -25.81
CA GLY A 376 -4.99 -32.06 -26.15
C GLY A 376 -6.12 -32.80 -25.42
N ARG A 377 -6.49 -34.00 -25.89
CA ARG A 377 -7.59 -34.82 -25.32
C ARG A 377 -7.41 -35.16 -23.83
N LYS A 378 -6.17 -35.19 -23.31
CA LYS A 378 -5.88 -35.47 -21.90
C LYS A 378 -5.82 -34.17 -21.08
N ARG A 379 -6.62 -34.09 -20.01
CA ARG A 379 -6.62 -32.96 -19.07
C ARG A 379 -5.24 -32.81 -18.40
N TYR A 380 -4.65 -31.62 -18.50
CA TYR A 380 -3.39 -31.25 -17.86
C TYR A 380 -3.59 -30.12 -16.84
N PRO A 381 -3.10 -30.23 -15.59
CA PRO A 381 -2.59 -31.46 -14.98
C PRO A 381 -3.71 -32.51 -14.81
N SER A 382 -3.31 -33.78 -14.75
CA SER A 382 -4.21 -34.88 -14.38
C SER A 382 -4.49 -34.84 -12.87
N ALA A 383 -5.58 -35.46 -12.44
CA ALA A 383 -5.93 -35.56 -11.02
C ALA A 383 -4.79 -36.17 -10.19
N ARG A 384 -4.13 -37.22 -10.72
CA ARG A 384 -2.97 -37.87 -10.10
C ARG A 384 -1.76 -36.93 -9.99
N ARG A 385 -1.46 -36.14 -11.03
CA ARG A 385 -0.34 -35.18 -11.02
C ARG A 385 -0.60 -34.04 -10.05
N LEU A 386 -1.84 -33.56 -9.97
CA LEU A 386 -2.24 -32.53 -9.02
C LEU A 386 -2.10 -33.03 -7.58
N MET A 387 -2.60 -34.23 -7.27
CA MET A 387 -2.47 -34.82 -5.92
C MET A 387 -1.01 -35.05 -5.54
N ARG A 388 -0.20 -35.56 -6.48
CA ARG A 388 1.24 -35.73 -6.24
C ARG A 388 1.94 -34.40 -5.93
N ALA A 389 1.64 -33.33 -6.66
CA ALA A 389 2.23 -32.02 -6.37
C ALA A 389 1.80 -31.44 -5.01
N ILE A 390 0.58 -31.77 -4.54
CA ILE A 390 0.13 -31.44 -3.18
C ILE A 390 0.97 -32.24 -2.15
N ASP A 391 1.10 -33.54 -2.35
CA ASP A 391 1.86 -34.43 -1.45
C ASP A 391 3.36 -34.08 -1.42
N ASP A 392 3.94 -33.68 -2.55
CA ASP A 392 5.34 -33.25 -2.69
C ASP A 392 5.57 -31.81 -2.20
N GLY A 393 4.53 -31.10 -1.75
CA GLY A 393 4.63 -29.72 -1.26
C GLY A 393 4.95 -28.67 -2.33
N CYS A 394 4.83 -29.02 -3.61
CA CYS A 394 5.15 -28.16 -4.75
C CYS A 394 3.92 -27.41 -5.29
N ALA A 395 2.71 -27.72 -4.80
CA ALA A 395 1.47 -27.04 -5.17
C ALA A 395 1.07 -25.98 -4.14
N TYR A 396 0.59 -24.84 -4.63
CA TYR A 396 0.24 -23.68 -3.83
C TYR A 396 -1.16 -23.16 -4.20
N VAL A 397 -1.87 -22.66 -3.19
CA VAL A 397 -3.14 -21.97 -3.35
C VAL A 397 -3.01 -20.52 -2.91
N VAL A 398 -3.67 -19.63 -3.63
CA VAL A 398 -3.88 -18.24 -3.22
C VAL A 398 -5.29 -18.13 -2.68
N VAL A 399 -5.41 -17.71 -1.42
CA VAL A 399 -6.68 -17.55 -0.72
C VAL A 399 -6.98 -16.08 -0.46
N ALA A 400 -8.27 -15.73 -0.52
CA ALA A 400 -8.79 -14.47 -0.03
C ALA A 400 -9.67 -14.74 1.20
N GLN A 401 -9.57 -13.89 2.22
CA GLN A 401 -10.46 -13.96 3.38
C GLN A 401 -11.88 -13.59 2.97
N ARG A 402 -12.86 -14.41 3.39
CA ARG A 402 -14.28 -14.05 3.29
C ARG A 402 -14.58 -13.03 4.38
N THR A 403 -14.75 -11.76 4.01
CA THR A 403 -15.40 -10.80 4.93
C THR A 403 -16.90 -11.09 4.93
N ALA A 404 -17.52 -11.04 6.10
CA ALA A 404 -18.88 -11.52 6.42
C ALA A 404 -20.04 -11.15 5.46
N ASP A 405 -19.85 -10.23 4.51
CA ASP A 405 -20.93 -9.67 3.68
C ASP A 405 -20.84 -10.05 2.19
N GLY A 406 -20.26 -11.21 1.86
CA GLY A 406 -20.28 -11.74 0.50
C GLY A 406 -21.60 -12.45 0.17
N GLU A 407 -22.46 -11.82 -0.62
CA GLU A 407 -23.71 -12.35 -1.19
C GLU A 407 -23.57 -13.85 -1.56
N GLY A 408 -24.40 -14.70 -0.93
CA GLY A 408 -24.52 -16.14 -1.22
C GLY A 408 -24.12 -17.12 -0.11
N ALA A 409 -23.92 -16.69 1.15
CA ALA A 409 -23.79 -17.63 2.27
C ALA A 409 -25.17 -18.06 2.78
N ALA A 410 -25.55 -19.29 2.49
CA ALA A 410 -26.61 -19.97 3.23
C ALA A 410 -26.12 -20.12 4.68
N SER A 411 -26.81 -19.45 5.62
CA SER A 411 -26.59 -19.45 7.07
C SER A 411 -25.34 -18.75 7.61
N ALA A 412 -25.54 -18.06 8.74
CA ALA A 412 -24.57 -17.23 9.45
C ALA A 412 -23.53 -18.02 10.27
N GLN A 413 -23.59 -19.35 10.28
CA GLN A 413 -22.64 -20.20 11.00
C GLN A 413 -21.34 -20.52 10.22
N ASP A 414 -21.32 -20.35 8.88
CA ASP A 414 -20.15 -20.70 8.04
C ASP A 414 -19.26 -19.50 7.62
N ALA A 415 -19.62 -18.28 8.06
CA ALA A 415 -19.06 -17.04 7.51
C ALA A 415 -17.77 -16.53 8.19
N ALA A 416 -17.44 -17.00 9.40
CA ALA A 416 -16.25 -16.56 10.13
C ALA A 416 -15.09 -17.54 9.92
N GLY A 417 -14.19 -17.24 8.97
CA GLY A 417 -12.91 -17.95 8.80
C GLY A 417 -12.75 -18.85 7.58
N SER A 418 -13.74 -18.93 6.67
CA SER A 418 -13.60 -19.73 5.44
C SER A 418 -12.70 -19.03 4.41
N GLU A 419 -11.48 -19.57 4.23
CA GLU A 419 -10.55 -19.15 3.18
C GLU A 419 -11.12 -19.50 1.79
N ARG A 420 -11.30 -18.52 0.91
CA ARG A 420 -11.71 -18.78 -0.48
C ARG A 420 -10.48 -18.89 -1.37
N VAL A 421 -10.22 -20.07 -1.93
CA VAL A 421 -9.19 -20.23 -2.97
C VAL A 421 -9.62 -19.49 -4.25
N ILE A 422 -8.75 -18.57 -4.67
CA ILE A 422 -8.91 -17.66 -5.82
C ILE A 422 -7.78 -17.79 -6.84
N GLY A 423 -6.70 -18.48 -6.51
CA GLY A 423 -5.58 -18.74 -7.42
C GLY A 423 -4.89 -20.07 -7.09
N VAL A 424 -4.23 -20.63 -8.10
CA VAL A 424 -3.48 -21.89 -8.02
C VAL A 424 -2.18 -21.70 -8.80
N PHE A 425 -1.09 -22.24 -8.28
CA PHE A 425 0.16 -22.42 -9.02
C PHE A 425 0.94 -23.61 -8.44
N ALA A 426 1.91 -24.10 -9.19
CA ALA A 426 2.89 -25.05 -8.70
C ALA A 426 4.29 -24.53 -9.00
N LEU A 427 5.19 -24.70 -8.05
CA LEU A 427 6.60 -24.34 -8.16
C LEU A 427 7.41 -25.57 -7.78
N ASP A 428 8.10 -26.14 -8.76
CA ASP A 428 8.95 -27.32 -8.56
C ASP A 428 10.42 -26.88 -8.51
N PRO A 429 11.07 -26.94 -7.34
CA PRO A 429 12.46 -26.52 -7.21
C PRO A 429 13.46 -27.49 -7.84
N LYS A 430 13.01 -28.69 -8.23
CA LYS A 430 13.83 -29.65 -8.99
C LYS A 430 13.81 -29.36 -10.49
N GLY A 431 13.09 -28.32 -10.92
CA GLY A 431 12.89 -27.98 -12.33
C GLY A 431 11.89 -28.91 -13.03
N ASP A 432 11.72 -28.71 -14.34
CA ASP A 432 10.90 -29.60 -15.17
C ASP A 432 11.85 -30.47 -16.02
N PRO A 433 11.86 -31.80 -15.86
CA PRO A 433 12.66 -32.70 -16.69
C PRO A 433 12.44 -32.51 -18.20
N ALA A 434 11.26 -31.99 -18.60
CA ALA A 434 10.98 -31.70 -20.00
C ALA A 434 11.85 -30.56 -20.56
N TYR A 435 12.37 -29.65 -19.73
CA TYR A 435 13.25 -28.57 -20.16
C TYR A 435 14.67 -29.04 -20.46
N ALA A 436 15.12 -30.17 -19.88
CA ALA A 436 16.41 -30.77 -20.18
C ALA A 436 16.50 -31.27 -21.64
N HIS A 437 15.36 -31.62 -22.24
CA HIS A 437 15.26 -32.12 -23.62
C HIS A 437 14.57 -31.13 -24.56
N ALA A 438 14.31 -29.90 -24.11
CA ALA A 438 13.62 -28.89 -24.90
C ALA A 438 14.54 -28.35 -26.00
N VAL A 439 14.13 -28.51 -27.26
CA VAL A 439 14.80 -27.89 -28.40
C VAL A 439 14.19 -26.52 -28.64
N GLY A 440 15.03 -25.48 -28.77
CA GLY A 440 14.61 -24.13 -29.18
C GLY A 440 14.68 -23.04 -28.10
N ALA A 441 14.92 -23.37 -26.83
CA ALA A 441 15.18 -22.38 -25.77
C ALA A 441 16.68 -22.13 -25.57
N ARG A 442 17.03 -20.86 -25.33
CA ARG A 442 18.33 -20.44 -24.82
C ARG A 442 18.16 -19.95 -23.39
N TRP A 443 18.48 -20.83 -22.44
CA TRP A 443 18.46 -20.51 -21.01
C TRP A 443 19.75 -19.79 -20.59
N ALA A 444 19.68 -18.95 -19.55
CA ALA A 444 20.79 -18.12 -19.08
C ALA A 444 22.01 -18.94 -18.63
N ASP A 445 21.80 -20.06 -17.94
CA ASP A 445 22.88 -20.85 -17.32
C ASP A 445 23.29 -22.09 -18.13
N GLY A 446 22.79 -22.24 -19.36
CA GLY A 446 22.81 -23.53 -20.05
C GLY A 446 21.90 -24.56 -19.37
N ALA A 447 21.79 -25.76 -19.96
CA ALA A 447 20.81 -26.76 -19.53
C ALA A 447 21.13 -27.49 -18.20
N GLY A 448 22.14 -27.08 -17.45
CA GLY A 448 22.46 -27.66 -16.14
C GLY A 448 23.74 -27.07 -15.54
N GLY A 449 23.75 -26.84 -14.23
CA GLY A 449 24.97 -26.49 -13.49
C GLY A 449 25.93 -27.69 -13.42
N PRO A 450 27.23 -27.44 -13.16
CA PRO A 450 28.29 -28.46 -13.20
C PRO A 450 28.09 -29.67 -12.26
N ASP A 451 27.23 -29.59 -11.24
CA ASP A 451 27.01 -30.63 -10.23
C ASP A 451 25.64 -31.34 -10.31
N GLY A 452 24.91 -31.23 -11.43
CA GLY A 452 23.71 -32.05 -11.69
C GLY A 452 22.43 -31.67 -10.91
N GLY A 453 22.46 -30.62 -10.07
CA GLY A 453 21.27 -30.02 -9.46
C GLY A 453 20.64 -28.94 -10.36
N ALA A 454 19.30 -28.85 -10.36
CA ALA A 454 18.61 -27.74 -11.02
C ALA A 454 18.91 -26.43 -10.27
N VAL A 455 19.50 -25.45 -10.96
CA VAL A 455 19.76 -24.11 -10.41
C VAL A 455 18.53 -23.19 -10.56
N TYR A 456 17.38 -23.75 -10.98
CA TYR A 456 16.16 -23.04 -11.33
C TYR A 456 14.92 -23.76 -10.80
N ALA A 457 13.86 -23.01 -10.51
CA ALA A 457 12.53 -23.59 -10.25
C ALA A 457 11.67 -23.60 -11.52
N ALA A 458 10.89 -24.65 -11.72
CA ALA A 458 9.87 -24.71 -12.77
C ALA A 458 8.52 -24.21 -12.25
N LEU A 459 7.98 -23.17 -12.88
CA LEU A 459 6.69 -22.59 -12.55
C LEU A 459 5.60 -23.14 -13.48
N HIS A 460 4.59 -23.75 -12.87
CA HIS A 460 3.47 -24.37 -13.57
C HIS A 460 2.11 -23.89 -13.05
N TRP A 461 1.09 -24.08 -13.88
CA TRP A 461 -0.32 -23.97 -13.52
C TRP A 461 -0.77 -22.62 -12.95
N VAL A 462 -0.07 -21.53 -13.28
CA VAL A 462 -0.47 -20.16 -12.90
C VAL A 462 -1.89 -19.87 -13.39
N THR A 463 -2.85 -19.99 -12.48
CA THR A 463 -4.27 -19.93 -12.80
C THR A 463 -5.02 -19.11 -11.78
N VAL A 464 -5.85 -18.18 -12.27
CA VAL A 464 -6.68 -17.29 -11.45
C VAL A 464 -8.15 -17.56 -11.72
N ALA A 465 -8.92 -17.73 -10.63
CA ALA A 465 -10.36 -17.93 -10.66
C ALA A 465 -11.06 -16.78 -11.40
N ALA A 466 -12.12 -17.07 -12.14
CA ALA A 466 -12.75 -16.10 -13.05
C ALA A 466 -13.12 -14.76 -12.35
N GLY A 467 -13.76 -14.83 -11.17
CA GLY A 467 -14.15 -13.66 -10.37
C GLY A 467 -12.99 -12.92 -9.68
N ALA A 468 -11.76 -13.41 -9.80
CA ALA A 468 -10.57 -12.80 -9.22
C ALA A 468 -9.57 -12.29 -10.28
N ARG A 469 -9.88 -12.44 -11.57
CA ARG A 469 -9.03 -11.94 -12.66
C ARG A 469 -9.00 -10.41 -12.69
N ARG A 470 -7.92 -9.85 -13.24
CA ARG A 470 -7.68 -8.39 -13.34
C ARG A 470 -7.62 -7.66 -11.98
N ARG A 471 -7.47 -8.40 -10.88
CA ARG A 471 -7.29 -7.87 -9.51
C ARG A 471 -5.85 -8.04 -8.98
N GLY A 472 -4.87 -8.18 -9.87
CA GLY A 472 -3.47 -8.36 -9.48
C GLY A 472 -3.05 -9.77 -9.01
N VAL A 473 -3.99 -10.72 -8.85
CA VAL A 473 -3.70 -12.09 -8.37
C VAL A 473 -2.64 -12.82 -9.20
N GLY A 474 -2.62 -12.61 -10.53
CA GLY A 474 -1.59 -13.22 -11.38
C GLY A 474 -0.19 -12.72 -11.06
N GLY A 475 -0.03 -11.40 -10.86
CA GLY A 475 1.21 -10.79 -10.41
C GLY A 475 1.62 -11.26 -9.01
N TYR A 476 0.65 -11.47 -8.11
CA TYR A 476 0.88 -12.06 -6.78
C TYR A 476 1.55 -13.41 -6.86
N ILE A 477 1.03 -14.27 -7.75
CA ILE A 477 1.57 -15.60 -7.96
C ILE A 477 3.02 -15.53 -8.44
N LEU A 478 3.32 -14.67 -9.42
CA LEU A 478 4.68 -14.53 -9.95
C LEU A 478 5.66 -14.01 -8.88
N GLY A 479 5.31 -12.96 -8.15
CA GLY A 479 6.15 -12.43 -7.08
C GLY A 479 6.33 -13.40 -5.92
N THR A 480 5.27 -14.16 -5.58
CA THR A 480 5.35 -15.21 -4.56
C THR A 480 6.27 -16.35 -5.00
N ALA A 481 6.15 -16.79 -6.26
CA ALA A 481 7.01 -17.82 -6.82
C ALA A 481 8.48 -17.39 -6.81
N GLU A 482 8.78 -16.16 -7.22
CA GLU A 482 10.13 -15.58 -7.19
C GLU A 482 10.72 -15.57 -5.79
N ARG A 483 9.93 -15.16 -4.79
CA ARG A 483 10.36 -15.18 -3.39
C ARG A 483 10.65 -16.60 -2.89
N ILE A 484 9.76 -17.55 -3.13
CA ILE A 484 9.96 -18.95 -2.72
C ILE A 484 11.24 -19.52 -3.37
N ALA A 485 11.43 -19.30 -4.67
CA ALA A 485 12.61 -19.80 -5.38
C ALA A 485 13.92 -19.19 -4.83
N ARG A 486 13.92 -17.90 -4.47
CA ARG A 486 15.06 -17.23 -3.84
C ARG A 486 15.35 -17.76 -2.44
N GLU A 487 14.32 -18.01 -1.64
CA GLU A 487 14.43 -18.59 -0.29
C GLU A 487 15.03 -20.00 -0.36
N GLU A 488 14.76 -20.76 -1.43
CA GLU A 488 15.35 -22.06 -1.69
C GLU A 488 16.76 -21.99 -2.33
N GLY A 489 17.33 -20.79 -2.47
CA GLY A 489 18.69 -20.60 -2.99
C GLY A 489 18.85 -20.79 -4.50
N LEU A 490 17.75 -20.77 -5.25
CA LEU A 490 17.78 -20.91 -6.71
C LEU A 490 18.17 -19.58 -7.38
N SER A 491 18.60 -19.66 -8.64
CA SER A 491 19.09 -18.52 -9.43
C SER A 491 18.08 -17.97 -10.43
N SER A 492 17.07 -18.78 -10.78
CA SER A 492 16.07 -18.41 -11.78
C SER A 492 14.75 -19.18 -11.65
N ILE A 493 13.70 -18.67 -12.31
CA ILE A 493 12.45 -19.39 -12.56
C ILE A 493 12.25 -19.56 -14.06
N ARG A 494 11.92 -20.78 -14.48
CA ARG A 494 11.56 -21.13 -15.85
C ARG A 494 10.07 -21.46 -15.95
N ALA A 495 9.44 -21.00 -17.01
CA ALA A 495 8.02 -21.27 -17.29
C ALA A 495 7.79 -21.46 -18.79
N ASP A 496 6.81 -22.27 -19.16
CA ASP A 496 6.33 -22.42 -20.54
C ASP A 496 4.84 -22.14 -20.66
N VAL A 497 4.44 -21.46 -21.73
CA VAL A 497 3.05 -21.08 -22.00
C VAL A 497 2.67 -21.40 -23.45
N TYR A 498 1.37 -21.52 -23.72
CA TYR A 498 0.89 -21.58 -25.11
C TYR A 498 1.28 -20.30 -25.85
N ARG A 499 1.79 -20.43 -27.08
CA ARG A 499 2.24 -19.28 -27.89
C ARG A 499 1.10 -18.29 -28.15
N GLU A 500 -0.11 -18.80 -28.26
CA GLU A 500 -1.32 -18.04 -28.53
C GLU A 500 -1.90 -17.38 -27.26
N ASN A 501 -1.42 -17.73 -26.07
CA ASN A 501 -1.93 -17.19 -24.81
C ASN A 501 -1.31 -15.80 -24.53
N ALA A 502 -1.75 -14.79 -25.29
CA ALA A 502 -1.29 -13.42 -25.14
C ALA A 502 -1.39 -12.87 -23.69
N PRO A 503 -2.47 -13.12 -22.92
CA PRO A 503 -2.60 -12.59 -21.56
C PRO A 503 -1.49 -13.02 -20.59
N ILE A 504 -1.10 -14.30 -20.58
CA ILE A 504 -0.04 -14.78 -19.67
C ILE A 504 1.35 -14.35 -20.15
N ARG A 505 1.58 -14.25 -21.47
CA ARG A 505 2.85 -13.74 -22.02
C ARG A 505 3.08 -12.29 -21.60
N ALA A 506 2.08 -11.43 -21.79
CA ALA A 506 2.14 -10.05 -21.35
C ALA A 506 2.39 -9.93 -19.83
N LEU A 507 1.76 -10.80 -19.03
CA LEU A 507 1.99 -10.83 -17.58
C LEU A 507 3.42 -11.26 -17.22
N LEU A 508 3.98 -12.26 -17.90
CA LEU A 508 5.35 -12.71 -17.67
C LEU A 508 6.36 -11.59 -18.03
N GLU A 509 6.18 -10.96 -19.20
CA GLU A 509 7.03 -9.84 -19.65
C GLU A 509 6.94 -8.62 -18.72
N GLU A 510 5.72 -8.26 -18.27
CA GLU A 510 5.51 -7.18 -17.29
C GLU A 510 6.25 -7.44 -15.96
N TYR A 511 6.39 -8.72 -15.58
CA TYR A 511 7.08 -9.15 -14.36
C TYR A 511 8.53 -9.59 -14.60
N GLY A 512 9.13 -9.14 -15.71
CA GLY A 512 10.56 -9.24 -15.96
C GLY A 512 11.05 -10.62 -16.44
N TYR A 513 10.15 -11.52 -16.81
CA TYR A 513 10.53 -12.76 -17.48
C TYR A 513 10.93 -12.47 -18.92
N ARG A 514 12.10 -12.96 -19.34
CA ARG A 514 12.59 -12.85 -20.71
C ARG A 514 12.11 -14.04 -21.53
N HIS A 515 11.70 -13.78 -22.76
CA HIS A 515 11.39 -14.84 -23.71
C HIS A 515 12.68 -15.55 -24.17
N CYS A 516 12.78 -16.84 -23.90
CA CYS A 516 13.96 -17.67 -24.18
C CYS A 516 13.91 -18.41 -25.52
N GLY A 517 12.75 -18.39 -26.19
CA GLY A 517 12.52 -19.07 -27.46
C GLY A 517 11.27 -19.97 -27.44
N ASP A 518 10.87 -20.42 -28.62
CA ASP A 518 9.79 -21.39 -28.75
C ASP A 518 10.35 -22.81 -28.61
N ILE A 519 9.86 -23.55 -27.61
CA ILE A 519 10.30 -24.91 -27.33
C ILE A 519 9.36 -25.96 -27.90
N GLU A 520 9.96 -27.06 -28.36
CA GLU A 520 9.27 -28.29 -28.69
C GLU A 520 9.43 -29.31 -27.55
N LEU A 521 8.37 -29.50 -26.77
CA LEU A 521 8.33 -30.53 -25.73
C LEU A 521 7.88 -31.86 -26.34
N ARG A 522 8.73 -32.89 -26.23
CA ARG A 522 8.47 -34.26 -26.71
C ARG A 522 8.24 -35.23 -25.54
N PRO A 523 7.02 -35.32 -24.99
CA PRO A 523 6.74 -36.28 -23.92
C PRO A 523 6.59 -37.70 -24.52
N GLY A 524 7.68 -38.46 -24.64
CA GLY A 524 7.66 -39.85 -25.14
C GLY A 524 7.00 -40.02 -26.52
N LEU A 525 6.40 -41.21 -26.79
CA LEU A 525 5.67 -41.60 -28.02
C LEU A 525 4.40 -40.76 -28.31
N GLY A 526 4.43 -39.45 -28.09
CA GLY A 526 3.30 -38.53 -28.21
C GLY A 526 3.54 -37.34 -29.13
N ARG A 527 2.45 -36.60 -29.42
CA ARG A 527 2.43 -35.40 -30.26
C ARG A 527 3.31 -34.28 -29.68
N VAL A 528 4.18 -33.71 -30.50
CA VAL A 528 5.04 -32.57 -30.15
C VAL A 528 4.20 -31.39 -29.68
N ARG A 529 4.54 -30.82 -28.52
CA ARG A 529 3.87 -29.63 -27.98
C ARG A 529 4.76 -28.42 -28.17
N ARG A 530 4.25 -27.41 -28.86
CA ARG A 530 4.93 -26.12 -29.03
C ARG A 530 4.51 -25.15 -27.93
N ARG A 531 5.48 -24.50 -27.31
CA ARG A 531 5.31 -23.57 -26.20
C ARG A 531 6.29 -22.41 -26.35
N ALA A 532 5.92 -21.23 -25.85
CA ALA A 532 6.86 -20.14 -25.65
C ALA A 532 7.49 -20.28 -24.26
N ALA A 533 8.82 -20.31 -24.20
CA ALA A 533 9.58 -20.46 -22.96
C ALA A 533 10.01 -19.10 -22.42
N TYR A 534 9.97 -18.97 -21.10
CA TYR A 534 10.29 -17.75 -20.36
C TYR A 534 11.19 -18.05 -19.18
N GLU A 535 12.14 -17.16 -18.89
CA GLU A 535 13.04 -17.26 -17.74
C GLU A 535 13.17 -15.91 -17.03
N ARG A 536 13.14 -15.95 -15.70
CA ARG A 536 13.42 -14.82 -14.84
C ARG A 536 14.66 -15.15 -14.00
N THR A 537 15.76 -14.45 -14.24
CA THR A 537 17.02 -14.53 -13.49
C THR A 537 17.12 -13.35 -12.52
N TRP A 538 17.80 -13.49 -11.37
CA TRP A 538 17.99 -12.38 -10.42
C TRP A 538 19.43 -12.18 -9.98
#